data_AF-A0AAD9DKF6-F1
#
_entry.id   AF-A0AAD9DKF6-F1
#
_cell.length_a   1.000
_cell.length_b   1.000
_cell.length_c   1.000
_cell.angle_alpha   90.00
_cell.angle_beta   90.00
_cell.angle_gamma   90.00
#
_symmetry.space_group_name_H-M   'P 1'
#
loop_
_entity.id
_entity.type
_entity.pdbx_description
1 polymer ?
#
loop_
_entity_poly.entity_id
_entity_poly.type
_entity_poly.pdbx_seq_one_letter_code
_entity_poly.pdbx_strand_id
1 'polypeptide(L)'
;MTTAVSASSGLVGGTFAPSLFLGGVLGAGFHNVVADSLQVLVEQHPELSAYPIVQGISGLPAFAMVGAASVLAALFRAPLTASLLLFECTRNYDVILPLMASAA
;
A
#
# COMPACT_ATOMS: atom_id res chain seq x y z
N MET A 1 -7.49 11.32 12.44
CA MET A 1 -8.13 12.20 13.45
C MET A 1 -7.70 13.65 13.25
N THR A 2 -6.41 13.99 13.39
CA THR A 2 -5.90 15.37 13.18
C THR A 2 -6.17 15.91 11.77
N THR A 3 -6.04 15.08 10.72
CA THR A 3 -6.33 15.49 9.35
C THR A 3 -7.76 15.96 9.12
N ALA A 4 -8.74 15.29 9.74
CA ALA A 4 -10.15 15.65 9.59
C ALA A 4 -10.42 17.01 10.26
N VAL A 5 -9.80 17.25 11.42
CA VAL A 5 -9.91 18.52 12.16
C VAL A 5 -9.25 19.66 11.38
N SER A 6 -8.05 19.46 10.83
CA SER A 6 -7.37 20.46 9.99
C SER A 6 -8.12 20.75 8.69
N ALA A 7 -8.68 19.73 8.02
CA ALA A 7 -9.50 19.93 6.83
C ALA A 7 -10.79 20.70 7.15
N SER A 8 -11.41 20.47 8.31
CA SER A 8 -12.60 21.21 8.76
C SER A 8 -12.32 22.63 9.24
N SER A 9 -11.06 22.95 9.60
CA SER A 9 -10.66 24.24 10.17
C SER A 9 -10.60 25.38 9.12
N GLY A 10 -10.91 25.10 7.86
CA GLY A 10 -10.84 26.10 6.78
C GLY A 10 -9.43 26.52 6.38
N LEU A 11 -8.40 25.80 6.84
CA LEU A 11 -7.02 26.01 6.40
C LEU A 11 -6.90 25.54 4.93
N VAL A 12 -6.42 26.41 4.04
CA VAL A 12 -6.13 26.04 2.65
C VAL A 12 -4.92 25.10 2.63
N GLY A 13 -5.20 23.79 2.64
CA GLY A 13 -4.21 22.73 2.58
C GLY A 13 -4.76 21.52 1.82
N GLY A 14 -3.91 20.84 1.06
CA GLY A 14 -4.32 19.68 0.26
C GLY A 14 -4.58 18.43 1.11
N THR A 15 -5.56 17.61 0.72
CA THR A 15 -5.83 16.28 1.31
C THR A 15 -4.91 15.17 0.76
N PHE A 16 -4.05 15.52 -0.19
CA PHE A 16 -3.17 14.60 -0.92
C PHE A 16 -2.15 13.89 -0.01
N ALA A 17 -1.23 14.63 0.61
CA ALA A 17 -0.19 14.06 1.49
C ALA A 17 -0.75 13.20 2.64
N PRO A 18 -1.81 13.62 3.36
CA PRO A 18 -2.35 12.77 4.41
C PRO A 18 -3.05 11.52 3.89
N SER A 19 -3.65 11.56 2.69
CA SER A 19 -4.20 10.35 2.07
C SER A 19 -3.11 9.34 1.68
N LEU A 20 -1.98 9.83 1.17
CA LEU A 20 -0.81 9.02 0.85
C LEU A 20 -0.25 8.34 2.10
N PHE A 21 -0.10 9.09 3.19
CA PHE A 21 0.36 8.56 4.48
C PHE A 21 -0.60 7.50 5.02
N LEU A 22 -1.91 7.76 5.00
CA LEU A 22 -2.90 6.81 5.49
C LEU A 22 -2.88 5.52 4.68
N GLY A 23 -2.84 5.61 3.34
CA GLY A 23 -2.73 4.44 2.48
C GLY A 23 -1.42 3.67 2.68
N GLY A 24 -0.31 4.37 2.88
CA GLY A 24 0.99 3.74 3.17
C GLY A 24 0.99 2.94 4.47
N VAL A 25 0.42 3.51 5.54
CA VAL A 25 0.30 2.83 6.84
C VAL A 25 -0.66 1.65 6.75
N LEU A 26 -1.79 1.79 6.04
CA LEU A 26 -2.73 0.68 5.85
C LEU A 26 -2.10 -0.46 5.03
N GLY A 27 -1.37 -0.14 3.95
CA GLY A 27 -0.66 -1.13 3.15
C GLY A 27 0.45 -1.84 3.93
N ALA A 28 1.23 -1.11 4.72
CA ALA A 28 2.24 -1.69 5.61
C ALA A 28 1.60 -2.55 6.70
N GLY A 29 0.49 -2.12 7.30
CA GLY A 29 -0.27 -2.90 8.28
C GLY A 29 -0.79 -4.20 7.68
N PHE A 30 -1.35 -4.16 6.47
CA PHE A 30 -1.79 -5.35 5.75
C PHE A 30 -0.65 -6.34 5.52
N HIS A 31 0.53 -5.86 5.08
CA HIS A 31 1.69 -6.71 4.92
C HIS A 31 2.11 -7.39 6.23
N ASN A 32 2.15 -6.64 7.35
CA ASN A 32 2.53 -7.22 8.65
C ASN A 32 1.54 -8.29 9.11
N VAL A 33 0.23 -8.07 8.95
CA VAL A 33 -0.80 -9.07 9.31
C VAL A 33 -0.68 -10.31 8.44
N VAL A 34 -0.49 -10.15 7.13
CA VAL A 34 -0.32 -11.28 6.20
C VAL A 34 0.98 -12.03 6.50
N ALA A 35 2.08 -11.33 6.71
CA ALA A 35 3.37 -11.93 7.02
C ALA A 35 3.34 -12.71 8.35
N ASP A 36 2.76 -12.14 9.40
CA ASP A 36 2.61 -12.79 10.70
C ASP A 36 1.71 -14.03 10.60
N SER A 37 0.55 -13.91 9.94
CA SER A 37 -0.36 -15.04 9.74
C SER A 37 0.27 -16.18 8.93
N LEU A 38 1.13 -15.85 7.96
CA LEU A 38 1.82 -16.83 7.15
C LEU A 38 2.95 -17.49 7.93
N GLN A 39 3.67 -16.74 8.77
CA GLN A 39 4.72 -17.29 9.62
C GLN A 39 4.13 -18.32 10.60
N VAL A 40 3.00 -18.03 11.22
CA VAL A 40 2.28 -18.97 12.09
C VAL A 40 1.88 -20.24 11.33
N LEU A 41 1.41 -20.10 10.08
CA LEU A 41 1.04 -21.26 9.25
C LEU A 41 2.26 -22.12 8.85
N VAL A 42 3.39 -21.49 8.55
CA VAL A 42 4.65 -22.17 8.19
C VAL A 42 5.22 -22.93 9.39
N GLU A 43 5.07 -22.41 10.61
CA GLU A 43 5.46 -23.11 11.84
C GLU A 43 4.63 -24.37 12.07
N GLN A 44 3.33 -24.35 11.73
CA GLN A 44 2.44 -25.49 11.88
C GLN A 44 2.63 -26.57 10.80
N HIS A 45 3.12 -26.19 9.62
CA HIS A 45 3.35 -27.11 8.50
C HIS A 45 4.67 -26.75 7.77
N PRO A 46 5.83 -27.30 8.19
CA PRO A 46 7.12 -26.99 7.59
C PRO A 46 7.26 -27.38 6.10
N GLU A 47 6.43 -28.29 5.57
CA GLU A 47 6.40 -28.61 4.13
C GLU A 47 5.95 -27.41 3.27
N LEU A 48 5.33 -26.43 3.93
CA LEU A 48 4.83 -25.22 3.31
C LEU A 48 5.92 -24.19 3.04
N SER A 49 7.09 -24.30 3.66
CA SER A 49 8.17 -23.33 3.42
C SER A 49 8.78 -23.44 2.01
N ALA A 50 8.57 -24.56 1.33
CA ALA A 50 9.21 -24.87 0.05
C ALA A 50 8.47 -24.28 -1.16
N TYR A 51 7.24 -23.80 -1.00
CA TYR A 51 6.49 -23.28 -2.14
C TYR A 51 6.75 -21.80 -2.42
N PRO A 52 6.87 -21.44 -3.71
CA PRO A 52 7.27 -20.11 -4.15
C PRO A 52 6.28 -19.01 -3.75
N ILE A 53 5.03 -19.36 -3.44
CA ILE A 53 4.00 -18.42 -2.97
C ILE A 53 4.33 -17.82 -1.59
N VAL A 54 5.09 -18.52 -0.74
CA VAL A 54 5.53 -18.01 0.57
C VAL A 54 6.76 -17.13 0.43
N GLN A 55 7.65 -17.46 -0.50
CA GLN A 55 8.89 -16.71 -0.76
C GLN A 55 8.68 -15.50 -1.68
N GLY A 56 7.58 -15.48 -2.45
CA GLY A 56 7.26 -14.43 -3.42
C GLY A 56 6.57 -13.20 -2.83
N ILE A 57 6.43 -13.10 -1.51
CA ILE A 57 5.82 -11.92 -0.89
C ILE A 57 6.77 -10.73 -1.11
N SER A 58 6.29 -9.76 -1.89
CA SER A 58 7.01 -8.51 -2.10
C SER A 58 7.23 -7.79 -0.77
N GLY A 59 8.40 -7.16 -0.61
CA GLY A 59 8.78 -6.53 0.65
C GLY A 59 7.81 -5.45 1.13
N LEU A 60 7.87 -5.11 2.42
CA LEU A 60 7.11 -4.04 3.08
C LEU A 60 6.94 -2.76 2.23
N PRO A 61 7.98 -2.19 1.58
CA PRO A 61 7.82 -0.95 0.83
C PRO A 61 6.87 -1.08 -0.37
N ALA A 62 6.80 -2.25 -1.02
CA ALA A 62 5.91 -2.46 -2.16
C ALA A 62 4.44 -2.44 -1.72
N PHE A 63 4.11 -3.09 -0.61
CA PHE A 63 2.76 -3.08 -0.04
C PHE A 63 2.36 -1.70 0.49
N ALA A 64 3.29 -0.96 1.09
CA ALA A 64 3.06 0.42 1.49
C ALA A 64 2.75 1.32 0.27
N MET A 65 3.51 1.19 -0.82
CA MET A 65 3.26 1.95 -2.06
C MET A 65 1.91 1.59 -2.69
N VAL A 66 1.56 0.30 -2.73
CA VAL A 66 0.27 -0.19 -3.21
C VAL A 66 -0.89 0.37 -2.39
N GLY A 67 -0.79 0.33 -1.06
CA GLY A 67 -1.80 0.93 -0.18
C GLY A 67 -1.92 2.45 -0.33
N ALA A 68 -0.80 3.14 -0.52
CA ALA A 68 -0.79 4.58 -0.78
C ALA A 68 -1.47 4.93 -2.12
N ALA A 69 -1.17 4.18 -3.18
CA ALA A 69 -1.75 4.37 -4.50
C ALA A 69 -3.25 4.08 -4.54
N SER A 70 -3.70 3.01 -3.87
CA SER A 70 -5.12 2.63 -3.85
C SER A 70 -5.99 3.62 -3.10
N VAL A 71 -5.55 4.11 -1.94
CA VAL A 71 -6.29 5.15 -1.18
C VAL A 71 -6.35 6.46 -1.96
N LEU A 72 -5.26 6.85 -2.62
CA LEU A 72 -5.22 8.03 -3.47
C LEU A 72 -6.15 7.87 -4.69
N ALA A 73 -6.11 6.72 -5.37
CA ALA A 73 -6.97 6.40 -6.50
C ALA A 73 -8.45 6.43 -6.10
N ALA A 74 -8.81 5.88 -4.94
CA ALA A 74 -10.18 5.84 -4.43
C ALA A 74 -10.72 7.25 -4.09
N LEU A 75 -9.89 8.12 -3.52
CA LEU A 75 -10.31 9.47 -3.14
C LEU A 75 -10.45 10.43 -4.33
N PHE A 76 -9.53 10.36 -5.28
CA PHE A 76 -9.50 11.27 -6.42
C PHE A 76 -10.12 10.68 -7.69
N ARG A 77 -10.53 9.41 -7.65
CA ARG A 77 -11.16 8.69 -8.76
C ARG A 77 -10.30 8.70 -10.04
N ALA A 78 -8.98 8.69 -9.84
CA ALA A 78 -7.96 8.85 -10.87
C ALA A 78 -6.88 7.75 -10.75
N PRO A 79 -7.20 6.50 -11.11
CA PRO A 79 -6.36 5.34 -10.81
C PRO A 79 -5.03 5.33 -11.58
N LEU A 80 -5.06 5.73 -12.85
CA LEU A 80 -3.85 5.86 -13.67
C LEU A 80 -2.95 6.98 -13.14
N THR A 81 -3.52 8.12 -12.77
CA THR A 81 -2.77 9.26 -12.22
C THR A 81 -2.14 8.90 -10.87
N ALA A 82 -2.89 8.24 -9.98
CA ALA A 82 -2.38 7.82 -8.68
C ALA A 82 -1.23 6.79 -8.82
N SER A 83 -1.39 5.82 -9.72
CA SER A 83 -0.36 4.81 -9.99
C SER A 83 0.91 5.44 -10.57
N LEU A 84 0.78 6.35 -11.54
CA LEU A 84 1.92 7.06 -12.14
C LEU A 84 2.61 8.00 -11.13
N LEU A 85 1.87 8.67 -10.26
CA LEU A 85 2.45 9.52 -9.22
C LEU A 85 3.28 8.71 -8.21
N LEU A 86 2.78 7.56 -7.76
CA LEU A 86 3.58 6.69 -6.88
C LEU A 86 4.77 6.09 -7.62
N PHE A 87 4.60 5.69 -8.88
CA PHE A 87 5.70 5.22 -9.72
C PHE A 87 6.80 6.29 -9.84
N GLU A 88 6.45 7.53 -10.21
CA GLU A 88 7.43 8.62 -10.37
C GLU A 88 8.13 8.99 -9.06
N CYS A 89 7.39 8.97 -7.95
CA CYS A 89 7.96 9.29 -6.64
C CYS A 89 8.94 8.22 -6.13
N THR A 90 8.77 6.97 -6.55
CA THR A 90 9.52 5.81 -6.00
C THR A 90 10.51 5.20 -6.98
N ARG A 91 10.35 5.45 -8.29
CA ARG A 91 11.18 4.98 -9.41
C ARG A 91 11.44 3.47 -9.41
N ASN A 92 10.50 2.68 -8.88
CA ASN A 92 10.64 1.23 -8.79
C ASN A 92 9.80 0.54 -9.87
N TYR A 93 10.48 -0.07 -10.85
CA TYR A 93 9.87 -0.62 -12.07
C TYR A 93 9.22 -1.98 -11.85
N ASP A 94 9.69 -2.76 -10.88
CA ASP A 94 9.15 -4.10 -10.57
C ASP A 94 7.73 -4.05 -9.97
N VAL A 95 7.32 -2.90 -9.46
CA VAL A 95 6.06 -2.73 -8.72
C VAL A 95 4.94 -2.11 -9.55
N ILE A 96 5.20 -1.76 -10.82
CA ILE A 96 4.23 -0.99 -11.63
C ILE A 96 2.97 -1.78 -11.97
N LEU A 97 3.10 -3.08 -12.24
CA LEU A 97 1.97 -3.97 -12.52
C LEU A 97 1.05 -4.13 -11.29
N PRO A 98 1.56 -4.46 -10.09
CA PRO A 98 0.72 -4.53 -8.90
C PRO A 98 0.13 -3.17 -8.49
N LEU A 99 0.83 -2.05 -8.74
CA LEU A 99 0.27 -0.71 -8.49
C LEU A 99 -0.98 -0.45 -9.32
N MET A 100 -0.95 -0.70 -10.64
CA MET A 100 -2.13 -0.51 -11.49
C MET A 100 -3.29 -1.42 -11.11
N ALA A 101 -3.01 -2.69 -10.77
CA ALA A 101 -4.04 -3.63 -10.35
C ALA A 101 -4.71 -3.23 -9.02
N SER A 102 -3.95 -2.61 -8.11
CA SER A 102 -4.47 -2.16 -6.82
C SER A 102 -5.27 -0.86 -6.87
N ALA A 103 -4.99 -0.01 -7.85
CA ALA A 103 -5.65 1.27 -8.03
C ALA A 103 -6.92 1.17 -8.86
N ALA A 104 -7.11 0.07 -9.61
CA ALA A 104 -8.23 -0.18 -10.51
C ALA A 104 -9.57 -0.39 -9.80
#